data_AF-A0A7R9XNC3-F1
#
_entry.id   AF-A0A7R9XNC3-F1
#
_cell.length_a   1.000
_cell.length_b   1.000
_cell.length_c   1.000
_cell.angle_alpha   90.00
_cell.angle_beta   90.00
_cell.angle_gamma   90.00
#
_symmetry.space_group_name_H-M   'P 1'
#
loop_
_entity.id
_entity.type
_entity.pdbx_description
1 polymer ?
#
loop_
_entity_poly.entity_id
_entity_poly.type
_entity_poly.pdbx_seq_one_letter_code
_entity_poly.pdbx_strand_id
1 'polypeptide(L)'
;AHVFLTWEMIHPHFAGVPLHLISDDAIYDPASLMEYLQAVHCTQVLFTPSLIQNVLDSLPHSQLCSGLAHMKQLLLCGEVVTWGLLDRLTALAPHTQFYSEDSIA
;
A
#
# COMPACT_ATOMS: atom_id res chain seq x y z
N ALA A 1 -5.56 -7.78 -14.44
CA ALA A 1 -5.78 -8.78 -13.39
C ALA A 1 -4.71 -9.90 -13.32
N HIS A 2 -4.71 -10.99 -14.12
CA HIS A 2 -3.89 -12.18 -13.76
C HIS A 2 -2.37 -12.13 -14.05
N VAL A 3 -1.92 -11.43 -15.09
CA VAL A 3 -0.49 -11.43 -15.47
C VAL A 3 0.36 -10.48 -14.63
N PHE A 4 -0.22 -9.38 -14.13
CA PHE A 4 0.50 -8.37 -13.33
C PHE A 4 0.87 -8.89 -11.94
N LEU A 5 -0.08 -9.55 -11.27
CA LEU A 5 0.15 -10.30 -10.02
C LEU A 5 1.27 -11.33 -10.20
N THR A 6 1.30 -12.06 -11.31
CA THR A 6 2.31 -13.13 -11.50
C THR A 6 3.75 -12.59 -11.54
N TRP A 7 3.99 -11.43 -12.17
CA TRP A 7 5.33 -10.84 -12.25
C TRP A 7 5.79 -10.21 -10.91
N GLU A 8 4.88 -9.55 -10.20
CA GLU A 8 5.07 -8.99 -8.85
C GLU A 8 5.22 -10.06 -7.78
N MET A 9 4.70 -11.29 -7.99
CA MET A 9 4.93 -12.44 -7.11
C MET A 9 6.30 -13.09 -7.33
N ILE A 10 6.82 -13.03 -8.56
CA ILE A 10 8.08 -13.67 -8.96
C ILE A 10 9.28 -12.84 -8.52
N HIS A 11 9.23 -11.51 -8.63
CA HIS A 11 10.37 -10.63 -8.28
C HIS A 11 10.78 -10.70 -6.79
N PRO A 12 9.86 -10.67 -5.81
CA PRO A 12 10.15 -10.85 -4.39
C PRO A 12 10.72 -12.23 -4.09
N HIS A 13 10.19 -13.29 -4.72
CA HIS A 13 10.67 -14.66 -4.50
C HIS A 13 12.12 -14.85 -4.97
N PHE A 14 12.52 -14.20 -6.07
CA PHE A 14 13.93 -14.19 -6.51
C PHE A 14 14.80 -13.18 -5.74
N ALA A 15 14.21 -12.16 -5.11
CA ALA A 15 14.91 -11.16 -4.28
C ALA A 15 14.90 -11.47 -2.76
N GLY A 16 14.24 -12.55 -2.33
CA GLY A 16 14.07 -12.91 -0.91
C GLY A 16 13.08 -12.04 -0.12
N VAL A 17 12.18 -11.33 -0.81
CA VAL A 17 11.19 -10.43 -0.19
C VAL A 17 9.86 -11.18 0.00
N PRO A 18 9.25 -11.14 1.20
CA PRO A 18 7.98 -11.83 1.46
C PRO A 18 6.82 -11.07 0.79
N LEU A 19 6.00 -11.82 0.05
CA LEU A 19 4.77 -11.33 -0.56
C LEU A 19 3.57 -11.73 0.31
N HIS A 20 2.83 -10.75 0.80
CA HIS A 20 1.64 -10.95 1.63
C HIS A 20 0.39 -10.46 0.89
N LEU A 21 -0.44 -11.41 0.45
CA LEU A 21 -1.78 -11.13 -0.10
C LEU A 21 -2.76 -11.02 1.07
N ILE A 22 -3.18 -9.79 1.38
CA ILE A 22 -4.21 -9.53 2.40
C ILE A 22 -5.52 -9.30 1.64
N SER A 23 -6.39 -10.31 1.63
CA SER A 23 -7.74 -10.22 1.07
C SER A 23 -8.72 -9.69 2.12
N ASP A 24 -9.78 -9.04 1.64
CA ASP A 24 -10.73 -8.13 2.32
C ASP A 24 -11.51 -8.67 3.55
N ASP A 25 -11.23 -9.88 4.03
CA ASP A 25 -11.96 -10.48 5.14
C ASP A 25 -11.31 -10.16 6.48
N ALA A 26 -11.75 -9.03 7.04
CA ALA A 26 -11.73 -8.65 8.44
C ALA A 26 -10.40 -8.16 9.07
N ILE A 27 -10.40 -6.84 9.35
CA ILE A 27 -9.92 -6.26 10.61
C ILE A 27 -8.46 -6.59 10.96
N TYR A 28 -7.52 -6.11 10.14
CA TYR A 28 -6.23 -5.73 10.72
C TYR A 28 -6.36 -4.29 11.20
N ASP A 29 -6.17 -4.09 12.50
CA ASP A 29 -6.05 -2.77 13.11
C ASP A 29 -5.05 -1.92 12.30
N PRO A 30 -5.46 -0.74 11.78
CA PRO A 30 -4.58 0.10 10.97
C PRO A 30 -3.22 0.36 11.63
N ALA A 31 -3.20 0.51 12.96
CA ALA A 31 -1.95 0.76 13.68
C ALA A 31 -1.03 -0.47 13.60
N SER A 32 -1.57 -1.65 13.89
CA SER A 32 -0.87 -2.93 13.72
C SER A 32 -0.35 -3.16 12.29
N LEU A 33 -1.09 -2.71 11.26
CA LEU A 33 -0.63 -2.76 9.87
C LEU A 33 0.58 -1.87 9.64
N MET A 34 0.55 -0.61 10.10
CA MET A 34 1.69 0.31 9.96
C MET A 34 2.93 -0.19 10.72
N GLU A 35 2.74 -0.71 11.93
CA GLU A 35 3.81 -1.32 12.72
C GLU A 35 4.42 -2.53 12.00
N TYR A 36 3.59 -3.38 11.39
CA TYR A 36 4.05 -4.51 10.60
C TYR A 36 4.87 -4.06 9.39
N LEU A 37 4.36 -3.13 8.58
CA LEU A 37 5.07 -2.60 7.41
C LEU A 37 6.42 -2.00 7.80
N GLN A 38 6.48 -1.31 8.94
CA GLN A 38 7.73 -0.77 9.48
C GLN A 38 8.68 -1.89 9.93
N ALA A 39 8.20 -2.87 10.68
CA ALA A 39 9.00 -3.95 11.23
C ALA A 39 9.65 -4.82 10.15
N VAL A 40 8.94 -5.06 9.05
CA VAL A 40 9.47 -5.85 7.92
C VAL A 40 10.20 -5.00 6.88
N HIS A 41 10.35 -3.69 7.10
CA HIS A 41 10.88 -2.73 6.13
C HIS A 41 10.26 -2.90 4.74
N CYS A 42 8.93 -2.95 4.70
CA CYS A 42 8.21 -3.20 3.47
C CYS A 42 8.49 -2.09 2.44
N THR A 43 8.86 -2.49 1.23
CA THR A 43 9.18 -1.57 0.13
C THR A 43 8.09 -1.52 -0.92
N GLN A 44 7.17 -2.48 -0.92
CA GLN A 44 6.13 -2.59 -1.93
C GLN A 44 4.86 -3.22 -1.37
N VAL A 45 3.71 -2.58 -1.61
CA VAL A 45 2.40 -3.09 -1.19
C VAL A 45 1.34 -2.83 -2.26
N LEU A 46 0.37 -3.75 -2.34
CA LEU A 46 -0.85 -3.57 -3.11
C LEU A 46 -2.04 -3.42 -2.17
N PHE A 47 -2.81 -2.36 -2.33
CA PHE A 47 -4.00 -2.05 -1.54
C PHE A 47 -5.20 -1.73 -2.44
N THR A 48 -6.41 -1.87 -1.90
CA THR A 48 -7.59 -1.22 -2.46
C THR A 48 -7.61 0.26 -2.03
N PRO A 49 -8.06 1.18 -2.90
CA PRO A 49 -8.22 2.59 -2.56
C PRO A 49 -9.07 2.85 -1.30
N SER A 50 -10.15 2.10 -1.10
CA SER A 50 -11.01 2.19 0.10
C SER A 50 -10.29 1.79 1.38
N LEU A 51 -9.48 0.74 1.36
CA LEU A 51 -8.72 0.28 2.51
C LEU A 51 -7.67 1.31 2.94
N ILE A 52 -6.88 1.81 1.98
CA ILE A 52 -5.85 2.79 2.31
C ILE A 52 -6.49 4.10 2.79
N GLN A 53 -7.62 4.53 2.23
CA GLN A 53 -8.39 5.67 2.75
C GLN A 53 -8.77 5.48 4.22
N ASN A 54 -9.32 4.32 4.56
CA ASN A 54 -9.70 4.02 5.94
C ASN A 54 -8.49 4.06 6.89
N VAL A 55 -7.33 3.54 6.46
CA VAL A 55 -6.08 3.63 7.22
C VAL A 55 -5.63 5.09 7.40
N LEU A 56 -5.68 5.89 6.34
CA LEU A 56 -5.33 7.31 6.37
C LEU A 56 -6.25 8.14 7.28
N ASP A 57 -7.51 7.73 7.42
CA ASP A 57 -8.50 8.42 8.26
C ASP A 57 -8.49 7.93 9.71
N SER A 58 -8.07 6.70 9.95
CA SER A 58 -8.05 6.07 11.27
C SER A 58 -6.79 6.38 12.09
N LEU A 59 -5.68 6.79 11.45
CA LEU A 59 -4.38 6.95 12.11
C LEU A 59 -3.84 8.39 12.08
N PRO A 60 -3.06 8.78 13.10
CA PRO A 60 -2.33 10.03 13.08
C PRO A 60 -1.21 10.02 12.02
N HIS A 61 -0.96 11.20 11.44
CA HIS A 61 0.04 11.41 10.39
C HIS A 61 1.44 10.88 10.77
N SER A 62 1.84 10.96 12.05
CA SER A 62 3.14 10.45 12.51
C SER A 62 3.29 8.93 12.36
N GLN A 63 2.24 8.16 12.65
CA GLN A 63 2.25 6.70 12.50
C GLN A 63 2.20 6.27 11.03
N LEU A 64 1.48 7.02 10.20
CA LEU A 64 1.44 6.79 8.76
C LEU A 64 2.81 7.02 8.12
N CYS A 65 3.48 8.12 8.47
CA CYS A 65 4.83 8.39 7.99
C CYS A 65 5.84 7.34 8.44
N SER A 66 5.75 6.83 9.68
CA SER A 66 6.67 5.79 10.16
C SER A 66 6.43 4.44 9.48
N GLY A 67 5.17 4.06 9.27
CA GLY A 67 4.79 2.83 8.58
C GLY A 67 5.22 2.81 7.11
N LEU A 68 5.13 3.95 6.43
CA LEU A 68 5.49 4.10 5.01
C LEU A 68 6.91 4.61 4.77
N ALA A 69 7.74 4.74 5.82
CA ALA A 69 9.08 5.31 5.72
C ALA A 69 10.00 4.56 4.73
N HIS A 70 9.83 3.25 4.59
CA HIS A 70 10.62 2.41 3.70
C HIS A 70 9.89 2.07 2.38
N MET A 71 8.64 2.54 2.25
CA MET A 71 7.81 2.26 1.09
C MET A 71 8.42 2.91 -0.15
N LYS A 72 8.55 2.13 -1.22
CA LYS A 72 9.02 2.60 -2.52
C LYS A 72 7.91 2.57 -3.55
N GLN A 73 7.02 1.58 -3.47
CA GLN A 73 5.96 1.38 -4.43
C GLN A 73 4.65 1.03 -3.71
N LEU A 74 3.58 1.76 -4.03
CA LEU A 74 2.24 1.46 -3.55
C LEU A 74 1.31 1.32 -4.74
N LEU A 75 0.77 0.12 -4.91
CA LEU A 75 -0.11 -0.24 -5.99
C LEU A 75 -1.56 -0.20 -5.51
N LEU A 76 -2.42 0.46 -6.26
CA LEU A 76 -3.84 0.59 -6.02
C LEU A 76 -4.59 -0.18 -7.11
N CYS A 77 -5.43 -1.13 -6.70
CA CYS A 77 -6.13 -2.03 -7.61
C CYS A 77 -7.58 -2.25 -7.17
N GLY A 78 -8.47 -2.50 -8.14
CA GLY A 78 -9.82 -3.01 -7.90
C GLY A 78 -10.87 -1.94 -7.67
N GLU A 79 -10.49 -0.67 -7.57
CA GLU A 79 -11.40 0.46 -7.43
C GLU A 79 -10.84 1.72 -8.09
N VAL A 80 -11.72 2.71 -8.29
CA VAL A 80 -11.35 4.02 -8.82
C VAL A 80 -10.52 4.79 -7.80
N VAL A 81 -9.34 5.24 -8.22
CA VAL A 81 -8.46 6.08 -7.40
C VAL A 81 -8.89 7.53 -7.58
N THR A 82 -9.15 8.24 -6.48
CA THR A 82 -9.45 9.67 -6.51
C THR A 82 -8.18 10.51 -6.46
N TRP A 83 -8.16 11.66 -7.15
CA TRP A 83 -7.03 12.60 -7.06
C TRP A 83 -6.73 13.04 -5.61
N GLY A 84 -7.77 13.26 -4.80
CA GLY A 84 -7.60 13.66 -3.40
C GLY A 84 -6.90 12.60 -2.55
N LEU A 85 -7.12 11.31 -2.83
CA LEU A 85 -6.39 10.23 -2.18
C LEU A 85 -4.91 10.23 -2.59
N LEU A 86 -4.64 10.37 -3.88
CA LEU A 86 -3.28 10.39 -4.42
C LEU A 86 -2.46 11.56 -3.85
N ASP A 87 -3.07 12.74 -3.74
CA ASP A 87 -2.42 13.92 -3.14
C ASP A 87 -2.06 13.69 -1.67
N ARG A 88 -2.98 13.12 -0.88
CA ARG A 88 -2.73 12.77 0.53
C ARG A 88 -1.58 11.78 0.66
N LEU A 89 -1.57 10.74 -0.16
CA LEU A 89 -0.53 9.71 -0.16
C LEU A 89 0.84 10.28 -0.55
N THR A 90 0.87 11.14 -1.57
CA THR A 90 2.10 11.80 -2.03
C THR A 90 2.64 12.76 -0.97
N ALA A 91 1.77 13.46 -0.24
CA ALA A 91 2.18 14.31 0.88
C ALA A 91 2.76 13.51 2.05
N LEU A 92 2.23 12.31 2.31
CA LEU A 92 2.67 11.43 3.41
C LEU A 92 3.99 10.72 3.11
N ALA A 93 4.18 10.27 1.87
CA ALA A 93 5.33 9.50 1.45
C ALA A 93 5.84 10.01 0.08
N PRO A 94 6.54 11.15 0.05
CA PRO A 94 6.96 11.80 -1.21
C PRO A 94 8.00 10.99 -2.00
N HIS A 95 8.66 10.03 -1.35
CA HIS A 95 9.62 9.10 -1.96
C HIS A 95 8.96 7.83 -2.51
N THR A 96 7.66 7.64 -2.29
CA THR A 96 6.91 6.46 -2.78
C THR A 96 6.33 6.74 -4.16
N GLN A 97 6.44 5.74 -5.04
CA GLN A 97 5.78 5.72 -6.35
C GLN A 97 4.40 5.10 -6.21
N PHE A 98 3.38 5.78 -6.72
CA PHE A 98 2.00 5.30 -6.70
C PHE A 98 1.60 4.81 -8.08
N TYR A 99 1.00 3.62 -8.15
CA TYR A 99 0.50 3.02 -9.38
C TYR A 99 -0.98 2.69 -9.20
N SER A 100 -1.82 3.04 -10.18
CA SER A 100 -3.20 2.58 -10.24
C SER A 100 -3.39 1.65 -11.42
N GLU A 101 -4.00 0.47 -11.21
CA GLU A 101 -4.39 -0.43 -12.32
C GLU A 101 -5.63 0.10 -13.05
N ASP A 102 -6.49 0.81 -12.31
CA ASP A 102 -7.74 1.38 -12.82
C ASP A 102 -7.62 2.89 -13.13
N SER A 103 -8.69 3.43 -13.73
CA SER A 103 -8.76 4.86 -14.08
C SER A 103 -8.71 5.74 -12.83
N ILE A 104 -7.94 6.83 -12.90
CA ILE A 104 -7.90 7.87 -11.88
C ILE A 104 -9.01 8.88 -12.20
N ALA A 105 -9.85 9.21 -11.21
CA ALA A 105 -10.99 10.13 -11.36
C ALA A 105 -10.89 11.36 -10.46
#